data_AF-A0A0U2DDJ0-F1
#
_entry.id   AF-A0A0U2DDJ0-F1
#
_cell.length_a   1.000
_cell.length_b   1.000
_cell.length_c   1.000
_cell.angle_alpha   90.00
_cell.angle_beta   90.00
_cell.angle_gamma   90.00
#
_symmetry.space_group_name_H-M   'P 1'
#
loop_
_entity.id
_entity.type
_entity.pdbx_description
1 polymer ?
#
loop_
_entity_poly.entity_id
_entity_poly.type
_entity_poly.pdbx_seq_one_letter_code
_entity_poly.pdbx_strand_id
1 'polypeptide(L)'
;MQHHAADGASGLHFINTWSDMARGLDLTIPPFIDRTLLRARDPPQPTFPHIEYQPPPTMRTKNNETVPDTTVSIFKLTRDQINSLKAKSKDDGNTIGYSSYEMMAGHLWRCVCKARGLPEDQETKLYIATDGRARLKPSLPPGYFGNVIFTTTPIAVAGDLQSKPAWYAASRIHDALTRMDNDYLRSALDYLELQPDLKALVRGAHTFRCPNLGITSWARLPIHDADFGWGRPIFMGPGGIAYEGLSFVLPSPTNDGSLSVAISLQAEHMKLFAEYLYEI
;
A
#
# COMPACT_ATOMS: atom_id res chain seq x y z
N MET A 1 -4.34 18.13 -0.11
CA MET A 1 -4.40 18.05 -1.60
C MET A 1 -5.57 17.18 -1.99
N GLN A 2 -6.39 17.60 -2.97
CA GLN A 2 -7.56 16.84 -3.42
C GLN A 2 -7.10 15.77 -4.44
N HIS A 3 -7.53 14.51 -4.27
CA HIS A 3 -6.96 13.36 -4.99
C HIS A 3 -7.24 13.31 -6.50
N HIS A 4 -8.21 14.07 -7.01
CA HIS A 4 -8.45 14.23 -8.46
C HIS A 4 -7.33 15.05 -9.13
N ALA A 5 -6.64 15.90 -8.37
CA ALA A 5 -5.53 16.69 -8.91
C ALA A 5 -4.28 15.83 -9.12
N ALA A 6 -3.86 15.09 -8.09
CA ALA A 6 -2.57 14.42 -8.06
C ALA A 6 -2.52 13.30 -7.02
N ASP A 7 -1.71 12.28 -7.29
CA ASP A 7 -1.32 11.27 -6.30
C ASP A 7 -0.22 11.79 -5.36
N GLY A 8 0.14 10.97 -4.36
CA GLY A 8 1.17 11.32 -3.38
C GLY A 8 2.53 11.66 -3.99
N ALA A 9 2.95 10.97 -5.05
CA ALA A 9 4.23 11.26 -5.72
C ALA A 9 4.21 12.64 -6.38
N SER A 10 3.17 12.95 -7.15
CA SER A 10 3.02 14.28 -7.78
C SER A 10 2.81 15.38 -6.75
N GLY A 11 2.12 15.08 -5.65
CA GLY A 11 1.91 16.03 -4.55
C GLY A 11 3.19 16.36 -3.79
N LEU A 12 4.04 15.36 -3.54
CA LEU A 12 5.36 15.57 -2.94
C LEU A 12 6.33 16.29 -3.88
N HIS A 13 6.25 16.03 -5.19
CA HIS A 13 6.97 16.82 -6.17
C HIS A 13 6.64 18.30 -6.01
N PHE A 14 5.36 18.66 -5.89
CA PHE A 14 4.96 20.05 -5.63
C PHE A 14 5.52 20.61 -4.30
N ILE A 15 5.40 19.88 -3.19
CA ILE A 15 5.87 20.36 -1.87
C ILE A 15 7.39 20.52 -1.85
N ASN A 16 8.13 19.57 -2.40
CA ASN A 16 9.59 19.64 -2.45
C ASN A 16 10.06 20.78 -3.35
N THR A 17 9.44 20.96 -4.53
CA THR A 17 9.68 22.12 -5.40
C THR A 17 9.39 23.45 -4.70
N TRP A 18 8.31 23.52 -3.92
CA TRP A 18 8.02 24.73 -3.14
C TRP A 18 9.12 25.01 -2.11
N SER A 19 9.62 23.97 -1.43
CA SER A 19 10.73 24.10 -0.48
C SER A 19 12.04 24.53 -1.17
N ASP A 20 12.28 24.04 -2.39
CA ASP A 20 13.42 24.47 -3.22
C ASP A 20 13.33 25.96 -3.56
N MET A 21 12.17 26.41 -4.05
CA MET A 21 11.95 27.82 -4.38
C MET A 21 12.08 28.73 -3.13
N ALA A 22 11.63 28.27 -1.96
CA ALA A 22 11.80 29.01 -0.71
C ALA A 22 13.27 29.20 -0.32
N ARG A 23 14.16 28.31 -0.77
CA ARG A 23 15.62 28.38 -0.60
C ARG A 23 16.34 29.11 -1.76
N GLY A 24 15.59 29.67 -2.71
CA GLY A 24 16.14 30.35 -3.88
C GLY A 24 16.69 29.40 -4.96
N LEU A 25 16.25 28.13 -4.96
CA LEU A 25 16.58 27.17 -6.01
C LEU A 25 15.51 27.19 -7.11
N ASP A 26 15.95 27.01 -8.35
CA ASP A 26 15.05 26.92 -9.51
C ASP A 26 14.37 25.55 -9.63
N LEU A 27 13.25 25.53 -10.36
CA LEU A 27 12.53 24.31 -10.71
C LEU A 27 13.42 23.37 -11.54
N THR A 28 13.84 22.25 -10.94
CA THR A 28 14.72 21.27 -11.60
C THR A 28 13.98 20.39 -12.61
N ILE A 29 12.75 19.98 -12.28
CA ILE A 29 11.91 19.12 -13.14
C ILE A 29 10.55 19.81 -13.31
N PRO A 30 10.21 20.34 -14.49
CA PRO A 30 8.89 20.90 -14.70
C PRO A 30 7.81 19.80 -14.69
N PRO A 31 6.60 20.10 -14.20
CA PRO A 31 5.50 19.13 -14.23
C PRO A 31 5.07 18.90 -15.68
N PHE A 32 4.92 17.62 -16.05
CA PHE A 32 4.30 17.23 -17.31
C PHE A 32 2.79 17.05 -17.10
N ILE A 33 1.98 17.90 -17.74
CA ILE A 33 0.53 17.98 -17.48
C ILE A 33 -0.24 17.55 -18.72
N ASP A 34 -0.28 16.24 -18.96
CA ASP A 34 -1.17 15.63 -19.93
C ASP A 34 -1.57 14.23 -19.46
N ARG A 35 -2.81 14.11 -18.96
CA ARG A 35 -3.36 12.85 -18.44
C ARG A 35 -3.92 11.96 -19.55
N THR A 36 -3.96 12.43 -20.80
CA THR A 36 -4.46 11.62 -21.93
C THR A 36 -3.56 10.43 -22.24
N LEU A 37 -2.32 10.42 -21.74
CA LEU A 37 -1.42 9.25 -21.78
C LEU A 37 -2.01 8.00 -21.10
N LEU A 38 -2.97 8.18 -20.18
CA LEU A 38 -3.69 7.12 -19.48
C LEU A 38 -5.12 6.93 -20.00
N ARG A 39 -5.45 7.43 -21.20
CA ARG A 39 -6.75 7.13 -21.83
C ARG A 39 -6.85 5.62 -22.10
N ALA A 40 -8.04 5.06 -21.89
CA ALA A 40 -8.38 3.72 -22.32
C ALA A 40 -8.27 3.59 -23.85
N ARG A 41 -8.17 2.36 -24.33
CA ARG A 41 -8.23 2.05 -25.76
C ARG A 41 -9.65 2.28 -26.29
N ASP A 42 -9.76 2.48 -27.60
CA ASP A 42 -11.04 2.62 -28.30
C ASP A 42 -11.12 1.57 -29.43
N PRO A 43 -11.99 0.53 -29.32
CA PRO A 43 -12.88 0.27 -28.19
C PRO A 43 -12.09 -0.27 -26.96
N PRO A 44 -12.59 -0.07 -25.73
CA PRO A 44 -12.00 -0.65 -24.54
C PRO A 44 -12.13 -2.18 -24.56
N GLN A 45 -11.03 -2.89 -24.35
CA GLN A 45 -10.95 -4.35 -24.40
C GLN A 45 -10.17 -4.89 -23.19
N PRO A 46 -10.81 -5.02 -22.02
CA PRO A 46 -10.19 -5.62 -20.84
C PRO A 46 -9.81 -7.07 -21.12
N THR A 47 -8.58 -7.45 -20.80
CA THR A 47 -8.05 -8.81 -20.97
C THR A 47 -7.97 -9.57 -19.65
N PHE A 48 -8.31 -8.92 -18.53
CA PHE A 48 -8.30 -9.50 -17.20
C PHE A 48 -9.60 -9.17 -16.43
N PRO A 49 -9.96 -9.98 -15.41
CA PRO A 49 -11.18 -9.77 -14.62
C PRO A 49 -11.10 -8.60 -13.62
N HIS A 50 -9.91 -8.07 -13.35
CA HIS A 50 -9.63 -6.99 -12.39
C HIS A 50 -10.32 -7.14 -11.02
N ILE A 51 -9.92 -8.18 -10.28
CA ILE A 51 -10.44 -8.52 -8.95
C ILE A 51 -10.26 -7.42 -7.89
N GLU A 52 -9.39 -6.45 -8.15
CA GLU A 52 -9.13 -5.27 -7.35
C GLU A 52 -10.28 -4.26 -7.35
N TYR A 53 -11.16 -4.35 -8.35
CA TYR A 53 -12.40 -3.55 -8.47
C TYR A 53 -13.66 -4.36 -8.16
N GLN A 54 -13.53 -5.64 -7.85
CA GLN A 54 -14.62 -6.50 -7.42
C GLN A 54 -14.82 -6.43 -5.89
N PRO A 55 -16.04 -6.72 -5.38
CA PRO A 55 -16.32 -6.72 -3.95
C PRO A 55 -15.30 -7.52 -3.12
N PRO A 56 -14.91 -7.04 -1.93
CA PRO A 56 -14.02 -7.77 -1.03
C PRO A 56 -14.72 -8.97 -0.38
N PRO A 57 -13.94 -9.97 0.10
CA PRO A 57 -14.45 -10.98 1.02
C PRO A 57 -15.12 -10.35 2.25
N THR A 58 -16.26 -10.89 2.64
CA THR A 58 -16.97 -10.53 3.87
C THR A 58 -16.55 -11.45 5.01
N MET A 59 -16.73 -10.99 6.25
CA MET A 59 -16.61 -11.88 7.42
C MET A 59 -17.60 -13.05 7.31
N ARG A 60 -17.12 -14.27 7.56
CA ARG A 60 -17.94 -15.49 7.65
C ARG A 60 -18.76 -15.54 8.94
N THR A 61 -18.24 -14.95 10.01
CA THR A 61 -18.93 -14.82 11.28
C THR A 61 -19.79 -13.55 11.31
N LYS A 62 -20.97 -13.64 11.92
CA LYS A 62 -21.80 -12.45 12.20
C LYS A 62 -21.19 -11.74 13.40
N ASN A 63 -20.64 -10.53 13.20
CA ASN A 63 -20.34 -9.63 14.32
C ASN A 63 -21.59 -8.82 14.67
N ASN A 64 -21.79 -8.58 15.96
CA ASN A 64 -22.79 -7.64 16.46
C ASN A 64 -22.54 -6.24 15.89
N GLU A 65 -23.62 -5.53 15.57
CA GLU A 65 -23.68 -4.30 14.77
C GLU A 65 -23.07 -3.05 15.42
N THR A 66 -22.45 -3.16 16.60
CA THR A 66 -21.75 -2.04 17.23
C THR A 66 -20.48 -1.74 16.45
N VAL A 67 -20.37 -0.54 15.88
CA VAL A 67 -19.11 -0.03 15.32
C VAL A 67 -18.14 0.15 16.48
N PRO A 68 -17.11 -0.70 16.61
CA PRO A 68 -16.21 -0.62 17.74
C PRO A 68 -15.23 0.54 17.55
N ASP A 69 -14.78 1.12 18.67
CA ASP A 69 -13.78 2.19 18.65
C ASP A 69 -12.49 1.73 17.95
N THR A 70 -11.93 2.63 17.15
CA THR A 70 -10.66 2.39 16.44
C THR A 70 -9.52 3.15 17.12
N THR A 71 -8.35 2.55 17.11
CA THR A 71 -7.11 3.14 17.62
C THR A 71 -6.09 3.21 16.51
N VAL A 72 -5.38 4.34 16.43
CA VAL A 72 -4.23 4.51 15.54
C VAL A 72 -2.96 4.39 16.36
N SER A 73 -1.99 3.62 15.87
CA SER A 73 -0.68 3.50 16.50
C SER A 73 0.42 3.44 15.45
N ILE A 74 1.62 3.85 15.85
CA ILE A 74 2.83 3.82 15.01
C ILE A 74 3.88 2.94 15.69
N PHE A 75 4.41 1.98 14.93
CA PHE A 75 5.38 0.99 15.41
C PHE A 75 6.65 1.08 14.57
N LYS A 76 7.81 1.16 15.22
CA LYS A 76 9.10 1.22 14.52
C LYS A 76 9.69 -0.18 14.41
N LEU A 77 9.97 -0.62 13.19
CA LEU A 77 10.77 -1.80 12.90
C LEU A 77 12.20 -1.35 12.61
N THR A 78 13.15 -1.79 13.42
CA THR A 78 14.57 -1.48 13.20
C THR A 78 15.08 -2.15 11.93
N ARG A 79 16.21 -1.65 11.41
CA ARG A 79 16.90 -2.29 10.28
C ARG A 79 17.17 -3.77 10.53
N ASP A 80 17.56 -4.12 11.76
CA ASP A 80 17.87 -5.50 12.13
C ASP A 80 16.62 -6.37 12.15
N GLN A 81 15.50 -5.87 12.67
CA GLN A 81 14.20 -6.55 12.61
C GLN A 81 13.74 -6.78 11.16
N ILE A 82 13.91 -5.78 10.28
CA ILE A 82 13.58 -5.90 8.84
C ILE A 82 14.50 -6.93 8.16
N ASN A 83 15.79 -6.96 8.52
CA ASN A 83 16.73 -7.94 8.00
C ASN A 83 16.41 -9.36 8.49
N SER A 84 16.02 -9.52 9.75
CA SER A 84 15.55 -10.80 10.30
C SER A 84 14.30 -11.29 9.56
N LEU A 85 13.32 -10.41 9.31
CA LEU A 85 12.17 -10.74 8.47
C LEU A 85 12.60 -11.17 7.06
N LYS A 86 13.54 -10.46 6.43
CA LYS A 86 14.04 -10.82 5.11
C LYS A 86 14.75 -12.18 5.11
N ALA A 87 15.50 -12.50 6.16
CA ALA A 87 16.21 -13.78 6.28
C ALA A 87 15.24 -14.97 6.28
N LYS A 88 14.06 -14.82 6.89
CA LYS A 88 12.97 -15.82 6.85
C LYS A 88 12.45 -16.15 5.45
N SER A 89 12.85 -15.41 4.42
CA SER A 89 12.56 -15.81 3.03
C SER A 89 13.16 -17.17 2.65
N LYS A 90 14.15 -17.67 3.41
CA LYS A 90 14.85 -18.94 3.15
C LYS A 90 14.44 -20.09 4.09
N ASP A 91 13.49 -19.86 4.98
CA ASP A 91 12.98 -20.89 5.90
C ASP A 91 12.38 -22.06 5.11
N ASP A 92 12.38 -23.25 5.72
CA ASP A 92 11.85 -24.50 5.16
C ASP A 92 12.41 -24.86 3.77
N GLY A 93 13.65 -24.45 3.49
CA GLY A 93 14.35 -24.77 2.24
C GLY A 93 13.87 -23.96 1.03
N ASN A 94 13.11 -22.88 1.22
CA ASN A 94 12.67 -22.03 0.12
C ASN A 94 13.86 -21.39 -0.62
N THR A 95 13.93 -21.58 -1.94
CA THR A 95 15.01 -21.06 -2.78
C THR A 95 14.70 -19.68 -3.35
N ILE A 96 13.44 -19.26 -3.36
CA ILE A 96 13.01 -17.95 -3.88
C ILE A 96 13.42 -16.84 -2.89
N GLY A 97 13.93 -15.73 -3.40
CA GLY A 97 14.24 -14.55 -2.57
C GLY A 97 13.11 -13.54 -2.65
N TYR A 98 12.59 -13.10 -1.51
CA TYR A 98 11.62 -12.01 -1.43
C TYR A 98 12.27 -10.73 -0.91
N SER A 99 11.80 -9.58 -1.36
CA SER A 99 12.29 -8.27 -0.93
C SER A 99 11.94 -8.00 0.54
N SER A 100 12.68 -7.07 1.17
CA SER A 100 12.36 -6.62 2.54
C SER A 100 10.92 -6.11 2.65
N TYR A 101 10.42 -5.44 1.62
CA TYR A 101 9.06 -4.93 1.58
C TYR A 101 8.03 -6.07 1.52
N GLU A 102 8.22 -7.07 0.66
CA GLU A 102 7.28 -8.20 0.54
C GLU A 102 7.22 -9.01 1.84
N MET A 103 8.37 -9.28 2.47
CA MET A 103 8.42 -9.99 3.75
C MET A 103 7.75 -9.18 4.87
N MET A 104 8.02 -7.87 4.96
CA MET A 104 7.40 -7.01 5.96
C MET A 104 5.89 -6.84 5.72
N ALA A 105 5.45 -6.61 4.49
CA ALA A 105 4.03 -6.48 4.16
C ALA A 105 3.27 -7.80 4.42
N GLY A 106 3.90 -8.94 4.11
CA GLY A 106 3.37 -10.27 4.43
C GLY A 106 3.26 -10.50 5.94
N HIS A 107 4.29 -10.10 6.70
CA HIS A 107 4.29 -10.14 8.17
C HIS A 107 3.15 -9.28 8.75
N LEU A 108 2.98 -8.04 8.28
CA LEU A 108 1.87 -7.18 8.70
C LEU A 108 0.51 -7.82 8.44
N TRP A 109 0.32 -8.38 7.24
CA TRP A 109 -0.93 -9.04 6.88
C TRP A 109 -1.23 -10.25 7.78
N ARG A 110 -0.21 -11.08 8.05
CA ARG A 110 -0.28 -12.20 8.99
C ARG A 110 -0.62 -11.77 10.42
N CYS A 111 0.10 -10.76 10.96
CA CYS A 111 -0.13 -10.24 12.31
C CYS A 111 -1.55 -9.67 12.47
N VAL A 112 -2.07 -8.97 11.45
CA VAL A 112 -3.45 -8.43 11.48
C VAL A 112 -4.48 -9.56 11.46
N CYS A 113 -4.26 -10.62 10.68
CA CYS A 113 -5.16 -11.79 10.70
C CYS A 113 -5.21 -12.45 12.08
N LYS A 114 -4.04 -12.63 12.72
CA LYS A 114 -3.91 -13.19 14.07
C LYS A 114 -4.56 -12.28 15.12
N ALA A 115 -4.30 -10.97 15.05
CA ALA A 115 -4.85 -9.98 15.98
C ALA A 115 -6.37 -9.85 15.92
N ARG A 116 -6.98 -10.05 14.73
CA ARG A 116 -8.43 -10.07 14.53
C ARG A 116 -9.09 -11.41 14.86
N GLY A 117 -8.31 -12.43 15.24
CA GLY A 117 -8.84 -13.76 15.53
C GLY A 117 -9.60 -14.38 14.35
N LEU A 118 -9.11 -14.18 13.11
CA LEU A 118 -9.83 -14.66 11.93
C LEU A 118 -9.92 -16.20 11.91
N PRO A 119 -11.10 -16.77 11.59
CA PRO A 119 -11.26 -18.22 11.39
C PRO A 119 -10.28 -18.77 10.36
N GLU A 120 -9.84 -20.02 10.52
CA GLU A 120 -8.84 -20.63 9.64
C GLU A 120 -9.27 -20.69 8.17
N ASP A 121 -10.58 -20.75 7.89
CA ASP A 121 -11.18 -20.80 6.55
C ASP A 121 -11.61 -19.42 6.00
N GLN A 122 -11.32 -18.33 6.74
CA GLN A 122 -11.67 -16.97 6.34
C GLN A 122 -10.75 -16.48 5.22
N GLU A 123 -11.33 -16.13 4.07
CA GLU A 123 -10.61 -15.39 3.04
C GLU A 123 -10.37 -13.94 3.47
N THR A 124 -9.18 -13.44 3.19
CA THR A 124 -8.79 -12.05 3.40
C THR A 124 -8.18 -11.50 2.11
N LYS A 125 -8.50 -10.25 1.79
CA LYS A 125 -7.93 -9.51 0.66
C LYS A 125 -7.04 -8.39 1.20
N LEU A 126 -5.79 -8.36 0.76
CA LEU A 126 -4.86 -7.27 1.03
C LEU A 126 -4.88 -6.30 -0.15
N TYR A 127 -4.93 -5.00 0.12
CA TYR A 127 -4.93 -3.93 -0.88
C TYR A 127 -3.60 -3.18 -0.83
N ILE A 128 -2.84 -3.23 -1.92
CA ILE A 128 -1.54 -2.57 -2.05
C ILE A 128 -1.63 -1.49 -3.13
N ALA A 129 -1.22 -0.27 -2.79
CA ALA A 129 -1.05 0.82 -3.74
C ALA A 129 0.22 0.59 -4.59
N THR A 130 0.07 0.52 -5.90
CA THR A 130 1.15 0.20 -6.84
C THR A 130 1.34 1.33 -7.86
N ASP A 131 2.51 1.95 -7.85
CA ASP A 131 2.86 2.99 -8.83
C ASP A 131 3.10 2.39 -10.21
N GLY A 132 2.29 2.81 -11.18
CA GLY A 132 2.36 2.38 -12.57
C GLY A 132 3.39 3.11 -13.42
N ARG A 133 3.99 4.21 -12.96
CA ARG A 133 4.89 5.07 -13.77
C ARG A 133 6.02 4.29 -14.47
N ALA A 134 6.67 3.40 -13.72
CA ALA A 134 7.77 2.57 -14.22
C ALA A 134 7.31 1.27 -14.93
N ARG A 135 6.04 0.89 -14.76
CA ARG A 135 5.46 -0.37 -15.26
C ARG A 135 4.78 -0.20 -16.62
N LEU A 136 4.18 0.95 -16.87
CA LEU A 136 3.58 1.31 -18.15
C LEU A 136 4.64 1.40 -19.26
N LYS A 137 4.23 1.06 -20.48
CA LYS A 137 5.04 1.15 -21.70
C LYS A 137 4.29 1.98 -22.77
N PRO A 138 4.93 3.02 -23.37
CA PRO A 138 6.16 3.66 -22.88
C PRO A 138 5.98 4.18 -21.43
N SER A 139 7.09 4.31 -20.70
CA SER A 139 7.03 4.87 -19.33
C SER A 139 6.55 6.31 -19.38
N LEU A 140 5.84 6.74 -18.34
CA LEU A 140 5.37 8.12 -18.26
C LEU A 140 6.55 9.10 -18.15
N PRO A 141 6.42 10.33 -18.69
CA PRO A 141 7.48 11.33 -18.59
C PRO A 141 7.87 11.66 -17.14
N PRO A 142 9.15 11.98 -16.88
CA PRO A 142 9.55 12.60 -15.62
C PRO A 142 8.67 13.82 -15.33
N GLY A 143 8.28 14.00 -14.07
CA GLY A 143 7.39 15.09 -13.68
C GLY A 143 5.91 14.90 -14.06
N TYR A 144 5.48 13.74 -14.60
CA TYR A 144 4.05 13.47 -14.85
C TYR A 144 3.20 13.84 -13.64
N PHE A 145 2.30 14.81 -13.85
CA PHE A 145 1.45 15.37 -12.81
C PHE A 145 0.03 14.81 -12.92
N GLY A 146 -0.29 13.89 -12.01
CA GLY A 146 -1.59 13.23 -11.99
C GLY A 146 -1.58 12.02 -11.08
N ASN A 147 -2.52 11.10 -11.32
CA ASN A 147 -2.60 9.84 -10.58
C ASN A 147 -2.10 8.70 -11.47
N VAL A 148 -1.17 7.90 -10.93
CA VAL A 148 -0.68 6.67 -11.59
C VAL A 148 -0.65 5.52 -10.57
N ILE A 149 -1.50 5.58 -9.56
CA ILE A 149 -1.62 4.54 -8.54
C ILE A 149 -2.69 3.55 -8.98
N PHE A 150 -2.26 2.32 -9.26
CA PHE A 150 -3.13 1.17 -9.46
C PHE A 150 -3.19 0.35 -8.17
N THR A 151 -4.05 -0.66 -8.13
CA THR A 151 -4.14 -1.54 -6.97
C THR A 151 -3.73 -2.95 -7.30
N THR A 152 -2.89 -3.50 -6.45
CA THR A 152 -2.61 -4.93 -6.39
C THR A 152 -3.38 -5.56 -5.22
N THR A 153 -4.12 -6.64 -5.47
CA THR A 153 -4.89 -7.32 -4.41
C THR A 153 -4.61 -8.82 -4.31
N PRO A 154 -3.56 -9.25 -3.57
CA PRO A 154 -3.43 -10.65 -3.24
C PRO A 154 -4.56 -11.10 -2.29
N ILE A 155 -5.04 -12.32 -2.50
CA ILE A 155 -6.05 -12.98 -1.68
C ILE A 155 -5.44 -14.28 -1.13
N ALA A 156 -5.69 -14.55 0.14
CA ALA A 156 -5.30 -15.78 0.81
C ALA A 156 -6.30 -16.13 1.91
N VAL A 157 -6.25 -17.38 2.35
CA VAL A 157 -7.01 -17.84 3.51
C VAL A 157 -6.21 -17.56 4.79
N ALA A 158 -6.87 -17.06 5.83
CA ALA A 158 -6.24 -16.65 7.08
C ALA A 158 -5.50 -17.79 7.79
N GLY A 159 -6.01 -19.04 7.72
CA GLY A 159 -5.34 -20.21 8.27
C GLY A 159 -4.00 -20.48 7.59
N ASP A 160 -3.92 -20.36 6.27
CA ASP A 160 -2.67 -20.51 5.53
C ASP A 160 -1.66 -19.40 5.89
N LEU A 161 -2.12 -18.15 5.98
CA LEU A 161 -1.25 -17.03 6.37
C LEU A 161 -0.65 -17.21 7.76
N GLN A 162 -1.39 -17.83 8.68
CA GLN A 162 -0.97 -18.02 10.07
C GLN A 162 -0.09 -19.27 10.26
N SER A 163 -0.45 -20.38 9.60
CA SER A 163 0.20 -21.69 9.79
C SER A 163 1.43 -21.91 8.90
N LYS A 164 1.47 -21.31 7.69
CA LYS A 164 2.60 -21.46 6.77
C LYS A 164 3.76 -20.53 7.15
N PRO A 165 4.98 -20.80 6.64
CA PRO A 165 6.13 -19.93 6.87
C PRO A 165 5.86 -18.49 6.44
N ALA A 166 6.58 -17.53 7.05
CA ALA A 166 6.39 -16.10 6.79
C ALA A 166 6.51 -15.74 5.30
N TRP A 167 7.34 -16.47 4.56
CA TRP A 167 7.52 -16.27 3.13
C TRP A 167 6.29 -16.63 2.28
N TYR A 168 5.33 -17.40 2.79
CA TYR A 168 4.09 -17.69 2.07
C TYR A 168 3.27 -16.43 1.83
N ALA A 169 3.09 -15.59 2.86
CA ALA A 169 2.40 -14.31 2.68
C ALA A 169 3.14 -13.40 1.68
N ALA A 170 4.48 -13.40 1.73
CA ALA A 170 5.31 -12.67 0.79
C ALA A 170 5.19 -13.20 -0.65
N SER A 171 5.04 -14.51 -0.85
CA SER A 171 4.85 -15.10 -2.18
C SER A 171 3.53 -14.67 -2.82
N ARG A 172 2.44 -14.63 -2.05
CA ARG A 172 1.14 -14.12 -2.52
C ARG A 172 1.24 -12.66 -2.98
N ILE A 173 1.97 -11.85 -2.22
CA ILE A 173 2.23 -10.44 -2.57
C ILE A 173 3.11 -10.34 -3.82
N HIS A 174 4.17 -11.13 -3.89
CA HIS A 174 5.11 -11.17 -5.00
C HIS A 174 4.41 -11.50 -6.33
N ASP A 175 3.62 -12.57 -6.36
CA ASP A 175 2.90 -13.02 -7.56
C ASP A 175 1.92 -11.93 -8.03
N ALA A 176 1.19 -11.32 -7.10
CA ALA A 176 0.25 -10.25 -7.41
C ALA A 176 0.96 -8.99 -7.95
N LEU A 177 2.09 -8.59 -7.37
CA LEU A 177 2.86 -7.43 -7.82
C LEU A 177 3.56 -7.67 -9.17
N THR A 178 4.02 -8.90 -9.42
CA THR A 178 4.67 -9.29 -10.68
C THR A 178 3.68 -9.26 -11.84
N ARG A 179 2.41 -9.61 -11.58
CA ARG A 179 1.31 -9.53 -12.56
C ARG A 179 0.98 -8.10 -13.02
N MET A 180 1.33 -7.07 -12.25
CA MET A 180 1.03 -5.67 -12.59
C MET A 180 2.00 -5.11 -13.63
N ASP A 181 2.10 -5.75 -14.79
CA ASP A 181 2.87 -5.27 -15.93
C ASP A 181 2.06 -4.28 -16.78
N ASN A 182 2.66 -3.78 -17.86
CA ASN A 182 1.99 -2.84 -18.76
C ASN A 182 0.61 -3.35 -19.23
N ASP A 183 0.51 -4.62 -19.61
CA ASP A 183 -0.69 -5.16 -20.23
C ASP A 183 -1.82 -5.25 -19.21
N TYR A 184 -1.49 -5.63 -17.97
CA TYR A 184 -2.43 -5.59 -16.86
C TYR A 184 -2.89 -4.17 -16.55
N LEU A 185 -1.97 -3.19 -16.47
CA LEU A 185 -2.32 -1.80 -16.18
C LEU A 185 -3.18 -1.17 -17.30
N ARG A 186 -2.88 -1.45 -18.57
CA ARG A 186 -3.68 -0.98 -19.71
C ARG A 186 -5.05 -1.64 -19.75
N SER A 187 -5.13 -2.94 -19.47
CA SER A 187 -6.41 -3.64 -19.31
C SER A 187 -7.25 -3.03 -18.17
N ALA A 188 -6.63 -2.58 -17.08
CA ALA A 188 -7.36 -1.96 -15.97
C ALA A 188 -8.01 -0.63 -16.38
N LEU A 189 -7.33 0.17 -17.21
CA LEU A 189 -7.89 1.41 -17.75
C LEU A 189 -9.12 1.12 -18.61
N ASP A 190 -9.04 0.14 -19.51
CA ASP A 190 -10.18 -0.29 -20.31
C ASP A 190 -11.32 -0.86 -19.46
N TYR A 191 -10.98 -1.61 -18.41
CA TYR A 191 -11.97 -2.16 -17.48
C TYR A 191 -12.75 -1.05 -16.80
N LEU A 192 -12.05 0.00 -16.35
CA LEU A 192 -12.64 1.16 -15.70
C LEU A 192 -13.51 1.99 -16.65
N GLU A 193 -13.12 2.12 -17.93
CA GLU A 193 -13.90 2.81 -18.96
C GLU A 193 -15.30 2.20 -19.15
N LEU A 194 -15.43 0.90 -18.91
CA LEU A 194 -16.68 0.14 -19.05
C LEU A 194 -17.55 0.16 -17.78
N GLN A 195 -17.13 0.80 -16.70
CA GLN A 195 -17.85 0.76 -15.43
C GLN A 195 -19.00 1.77 -15.41
N PRO A 196 -20.21 1.37 -14.97
CA PRO A 196 -21.38 2.24 -14.98
C PRO A 196 -21.27 3.40 -13.98
N ASP A 197 -20.55 3.20 -12.88
CA ASP A 197 -20.30 4.22 -11.87
C ASP A 197 -18.91 4.08 -11.25
N LEU A 198 -18.02 5.02 -11.59
CA LEU A 198 -16.67 5.07 -11.01
C LEU A 198 -16.68 5.42 -9.52
N LYS A 199 -17.72 6.08 -9.00
CA LYS A 199 -17.82 6.44 -7.57
C LYS A 199 -18.04 5.21 -6.71
N ALA A 200 -18.77 4.21 -7.19
CA ALA A 200 -18.97 2.93 -6.51
C ALA A 200 -17.66 2.15 -6.31
N LEU A 201 -16.64 2.40 -7.13
CA LEU A 201 -15.32 1.78 -7.04
C LEU A 201 -14.37 2.53 -6.10
N VAL A 202 -14.74 3.73 -5.65
CA VAL A 202 -13.95 4.48 -4.68
C VAL A 202 -13.94 3.73 -3.36
N ARG A 203 -12.75 3.40 -2.90
CA ARG A 203 -12.56 2.67 -1.67
C ARG A 203 -12.79 3.57 -0.47
N GLY A 204 -13.42 2.98 0.54
CA GLY A 204 -13.67 3.64 1.81
C GLY A 204 -13.59 2.66 2.97
N ALA A 205 -14.23 3.00 4.08
CA ALA A 205 -14.24 2.18 5.30
C ALA A 205 -14.64 0.72 5.04
N HIS A 206 -15.60 0.49 4.14
CA HIS A 206 -16.11 -0.85 3.81
C HIS A 206 -15.07 -1.76 3.12
N THR A 207 -14.02 -1.18 2.52
CA THR A 207 -13.01 -1.92 1.75
C THR A 207 -11.92 -2.51 2.64
N PHE A 208 -11.46 -1.76 3.64
CA PHE A 208 -10.33 -2.13 4.49
C PHE A 208 -10.74 -2.76 5.81
N ARG A 209 -12.03 -2.72 6.16
CA ARG A 209 -12.52 -3.36 7.38
C ARG A 209 -12.22 -4.86 7.40
N CYS A 210 -12.13 -5.41 8.60
CA CYS A 210 -12.07 -6.85 8.86
C CYS A 210 -13.02 -7.65 7.92
N PRO A 211 -12.54 -8.67 7.18
CA PRO A 211 -11.25 -9.36 7.30
C PRO A 211 -10.09 -8.76 6.47
N ASN A 212 -10.31 -7.67 5.74
CA ASN A 212 -9.41 -7.15 4.71
C ASN A 212 -8.40 -6.14 5.26
N LEU A 213 -7.37 -5.78 4.50
CA LEU A 213 -6.34 -4.84 4.95
C LEU A 213 -5.85 -3.98 3.78
N GLY A 214 -5.47 -2.73 4.05
CA GLY A 214 -4.78 -1.86 3.11
C GLY A 214 -3.38 -1.50 3.59
N ILE A 215 -2.37 -1.63 2.72
CA ILE A 215 -1.00 -1.18 2.96
C ILE A 215 -0.61 -0.18 1.86
N THR A 216 -0.30 1.04 2.27
CA THR A 216 0.29 2.07 1.38
C THR A 216 1.73 2.33 1.82
N SER A 217 2.69 2.17 0.92
CA SER A 217 4.10 2.42 1.24
C SER A 217 4.55 3.79 0.75
N TRP A 218 5.06 4.61 1.67
CA TRP A 218 5.74 5.87 1.37
C TRP A 218 7.26 5.72 1.44
N ALA A 219 7.77 4.50 1.65
CA ALA A 219 9.19 4.23 1.85
C ALA A 219 10.10 4.65 0.67
N ARG A 220 9.52 4.78 -0.54
CA ARG A 220 10.23 5.24 -1.75
C ARG A 220 9.90 6.69 -2.14
N LEU A 221 9.06 7.36 -1.36
CA LEU A 221 8.69 8.75 -1.63
C LEU A 221 9.67 9.70 -0.92
N PRO A 222 10.02 10.84 -1.52
CA PRO A 222 10.95 11.82 -0.95
C PRO A 222 10.29 12.68 0.14
N ILE A 223 9.69 12.04 1.15
CA ILE A 223 8.84 12.71 2.15
C ILE A 223 9.62 13.59 3.14
N HIS A 224 10.94 13.42 3.22
CA HIS A 224 11.82 14.17 4.11
C HIS A 224 12.67 15.22 3.39
N ASP A 225 12.42 15.46 2.10
CA ASP A 225 13.23 16.41 1.30
C ASP A 225 12.76 17.86 1.41
N ALA A 226 11.56 18.09 1.96
CA ALA A 226 10.96 19.42 2.10
C ALA A 226 11.69 20.28 3.15
N ASP A 227 12.76 20.94 2.75
CA ASP A 227 13.54 21.88 3.55
C ASP A 227 13.29 23.31 3.06
N PHE A 228 12.66 24.12 3.90
CA PHE A 228 12.30 25.51 3.59
C PHE A 228 13.39 26.53 4.00
N GLY A 229 14.58 26.06 4.39
CA GLY A 229 15.66 26.89 4.92
C GLY A 229 15.85 26.75 6.45
N TRP A 230 15.01 25.95 7.11
CA TRP A 230 15.08 25.65 8.55
C TRP A 230 15.46 24.19 8.83
N GLY A 231 15.91 23.45 7.82
CA GLY A 231 16.27 22.06 7.92
C GLY A 231 15.14 21.12 7.48
N ARG A 232 15.52 19.85 7.27
CA ARG A 232 14.62 18.77 6.87
C ARG A 232 13.67 18.39 8.01
N PRO A 233 12.45 17.89 7.72
CA PRO A 233 11.50 17.49 8.74
C PRO A 233 12.03 16.32 9.59
N ILE A 234 11.85 16.41 10.90
CA ILE A 234 12.18 15.33 11.85
C ILE A 234 11.20 14.15 11.77
N PHE A 235 10.03 14.34 11.15
CA PHE A 235 9.00 13.33 10.91
C PHE A 235 8.08 13.78 9.78
N MET A 236 7.65 12.85 8.94
CA MET A 236 6.55 13.04 8.00
C MET A 236 5.66 11.78 8.03
N GLY A 237 4.35 11.99 8.13
CA GLY A 237 3.37 10.91 8.18
C GLY A 237 1.96 11.38 7.83
N PRO A 238 0.98 10.46 7.81
CA PRO A 238 -0.41 10.82 7.57
C PRO A 238 -0.96 11.71 8.70
N GLY A 239 -1.74 12.74 8.36
CA GLY A 239 -2.40 13.64 9.33
C GLY A 239 -3.59 13.02 10.07
N GLY A 240 -3.65 11.68 10.14
CA GLY A 240 -4.78 10.89 10.60
C GLY A 240 -5.03 9.69 9.68
N ILE A 241 -5.51 8.58 10.25
CA ILE A 241 -5.91 7.38 9.48
C ILE A 241 -7.42 7.25 9.58
N ALA A 242 -8.12 7.46 8.47
CA ALA A 242 -9.58 7.61 8.44
C ALA A 242 -10.34 6.28 8.60
N TYR A 243 -9.72 5.14 8.27
CA TYR A 243 -10.40 3.85 8.18
C TYR A 243 -9.65 2.78 8.96
N GLU A 244 -10.40 1.95 9.68
CA GLU A 244 -9.92 0.69 10.24
C GLU A 244 -9.35 -0.20 9.13
N GLY A 245 -8.24 -0.87 9.41
CA GLY A 245 -7.54 -1.75 8.47
C GLY A 245 -6.73 -1.01 7.40
N LEU A 246 -6.54 0.31 7.51
CA LEU A 246 -5.56 1.02 6.67
C LEU A 246 -4.24 1.20 7.40
N SER A 247 -3.14 0.97 6.70
CA SER A 247 -1.78 1.16 7.20
C SER A 247 -0.86 1.88 6.22
N PHE A 248 0.13 2.55 6.78
CA PHE A 248 1.17 3.29 6.08
C PHE A 248 2.55 2.81 6.51
N VAL A 249 3.42 2.54 5.53
CA VAL A 249 4.84 2.27 5.77
C VAL A 249 5.61 3.55 5.51
N LEU A 250 6.29 4.05 6.53
CA LEU A 250 7.02 5.32 6.51
C LEU A 250 8.54 5.04 6.59
N PRO A 251 9.36 5.70 5.74
CA PRO A 251 10.80 5.65 5.85
C PRO A 251 11.28 6.37 7.12
N SER A 252 12.48 6.04 7.58
CA SER A 252 13.13 6.76 8.69
C SER A 252 13.56 8.18 8.27
N PRO A 253 13.35 9.21 9.12
CA PRO A 253 13.85 10.56 8.89
C PRO A 253 15.39 10.67 9.02
N THR A 254 16.03 9.70 9.67
CA THR A 254 17.50 9.69 9.93
C THR A 254 18.26 8.78 8.96
N ASN A 255 17.60 8.18 7.98
CA ASN A 255 18.18 7.24 7.03
C ASN A 255 18.90 6.04 7.69
N ASP A 256 18.50 5.64 8.89
CA ASP A 256 19.07 4.52 9.65
C ASP A 256 18.65 3.12 9.13
N GLY A 257 17.79 3.09 8.09
CA GLY A 257 17.25 1.87 7.50
C GLY A 257 16.06 1.28 8.25
N SER A 258 15.56 1.93 9.31
CA SER A 258 14.30 1.56 9.95
C SER A 258 13.08 1.99 9.12
N LEU A 259 11.95 1.34 9.37
CA LEU A 259 10.65 1.70 8.84
C LEU A 259 9.66 1.81 9.99
N SER A 260 8.75 2.78 9.91
CA SER A 260 7.63 2.90 10.83
C SER A 260 6.34 2.45 10.16
N VAL A 261 5.51 1.69 10.86
CA VAL A 261 4.19 1.26 10.40
C VAL A 261 3.15 1.98 11.22
N ALA A 262 2.44 2.92 10.60
CA ALA A 262 1.26 3.56 11.19
C ALA A 262 0.01 2.81 10.73
N ILE A 263 -0.81 2.34 11.66
CA ILE A 263 -1.98 1.49 11.35
C ILE A 263 -3.18 1.85 12.23
N SER A 264 -4.38 1.76 11.66
CA SER A 264 -5.64 1.84 12.38
C SER A 264 -6.28 0.46 12.49
N LEU A 265 -6.60 0.02 13.71
CA LEU A 265 -7.33 -1.22 14.00
C LEU A 265 -8.41 -0.94 15.05
N GLN A 266 -9.34 -1.88 15.25
CA GLN A 266 -10.22 -1.84 16.42
C GLN A 266 -9.38 -1.90 17.70
N ALA A 267 -9.78 -1.18 18.74
CA ALA A 267 -8.98 -1.00 19.95
C ALA A 267 -8.56 -2.34 20.60
N GLU A 268 -9.47 -3.33 20.62
CA GLU A 268 -9.23 -4.67 21.14
C GLU A 268 -8.15 -5.45 20.37
N HIS A 269 -8.03 -5.22 19.05
CA HIS A 269 -7.04 -5.87 18.20
C HIS A 269 -5.67 -5.20 18.26
N MET A 270 -5.59 -3.91 18.63
CA MET A 270 -4.33 -3.15 18.57
C MET A 270 -3.27 -3.71 19.51
N LYS A 271 -3.65 -4.14 20.72
CA LYS A 271 -2.71 -4.70 21.69
C LYS A 271 -2.10 -6.02 21.18
N LEU A 272 -2.94 -6.92 20.68
CA LEU A 272 -2.49 -8.20 20.11
C LEU A 272 -1.62 -7.98 18.87
N PHE A 273 -2.01 -7.02 18.00
CA PHE A 273 -1.21 -6.65 16.84
C PHE A 273 0.19 -6.18 17.24
N ALA A 274 0.30 -5.32 18.26
CA ALA A 274 1.58 -4.82 18.75
C ALA A 274 2.49 -5.96 19.23
N GLU A 275 1.94 -6.92 19.98
CA GLU A 275 2.67 -8.12 20.43
C GLU A 275 3.16 -8.95 19.24
N TYR A 276 2.25 -9.31 18.32
CA TYR A 276 2.58 -10.16 17.16
C TYR A 276 3.53 -9.49 16.16
N LEU A 277 3.50 -8.15 16.05
CA LEU A 277 4.37 -7.43 15.13
C LEU A 277 5.86 -7.63 15.48
N TYR A 278 6.19 -7.70 16.77
CA TYR A 278 7.56 -7.85 17.26
C TYR A 278 8.00 -9.31 17.46
N GLU A 279 7.12 -10.29 17.22
CA GLU A 279 7.44 -11.72 17.12
C GLU A 279 8.13 -12.03 15.78
N ILE A 280 9.32 -11.45 15.57
CA ILE A 280 10.18 -11.63 14.40
C ILE A 280 11.25 -12.66 14.67
#